data_AF-A0A6B3F8S0-F1
#
_entry.id   AF-A0A6B3F8S0-F1
#
_cell.length_a   1.000
_cell.length_b   1.000
_cell.length_c   1.000
_cell.angle_alpha   90.00
_cell.angle_beta   90.00
_cell.angle_gamma   90.00
#
_symmetry.space_group_name_H-M   'P 1'
#
loop_
_entity.id
_entity.type
_entity.pdbx_description
1 polymer ?
#
loop_
_entity_poly.entity_id
_entity_poly.type
_entity_poly.pdbx_seq_one_letter_code
_entity_poly.pdbx_strand_id
1 'polypeptide(L)'
;GRTHWNFLPESGRHGLPLGELDRRQEVLAHRLIAESMSIPAYARVVQVMANEHVLRELNLPVFGHVAATLRDARGYFLTFFGQPQPDTTWGWRLVGHHLSLNISVVDGDVVSATPFLLGAEPARFGPFRILGEEEDTAFALLDSLTGAQRKQAVIHDKPPADFVTRTVERVGDVEYP
;
A
#
# COMPACT_ATOMS: atom_id res chain seq x y z
N GLY A 1 13.39 0.25 -18.40
CA GLY A 1 13.01 -0.59 -17.24
C GLY A 1 12.76 0.31 -16.04
N ARG A 2 12.02 -0.17 -15.03
CA ARG A 2 11.76 0.56 -13.78
C ARG A 2 12.98 0.45 -12.87
N THR A 3 13.78 1.51 -12.81
CA THR A 3 15.06 1.55 -12.08
C THR A 3 14.97 2.15 -10.67
N HIS A 4 13.80 2.70 -10.30
CA HIS A 4 13.58 3.29 -8.98
C HIS A 4 12.41 2.58 -8.27
N TRP A 5 12.72 1.96 -7.15
CA TRP A 5 11.78 1.35 -6.21
C TRP A 5 12.01 2.08 -4.89
N ASN A 6 10.96 2.51 -4.19
CA ASN A 6 11.07 3.06 -2.83
C ASN A 6 9.70 3.07 -2.13
N PHE A 7 9.64 2.47 -0.95
CA PHE A 7 8.46 2.47 -0.08
C PHE A 7 8.55 3.50 1.05
N LEU A 8 9.72 4.11 1.28
CA LEU A 8 9.88 5.18 2.27
C LEU A 8 9.13 6.45 1.84
N PRO A 9 8.78 7.34 2.79
CA PRO A 9 8.36 8.69 2.46
C PRO A 9 9.39 9.35 1.55
N GLU A 10 8.97 9.77 0.36
CA GLU A 10 9.85 10.33 -0.66
C GLU A 10 9.16 11.53 -1.32
N SER A 11 9.91 12.61 -1.51
CA SER A 11 9.51 13.75 -2.32
C SER A 11 9.78 13.47 -3.81
N GLY A 12 8.90 13.97 -4.69
CA GLY A 12 9.11 13.86 -6.15
C GLY A 12 8.61 12.56 -6.78
N ARG A 13 7.67 11.85 -6.14
CA ARG A 13 6.98 10.70 -6.77
C ARG A 13 6.32 11.13 -8.09
N HIS A 14 6.53 10.35 -9.14
CA HIS A 14 5.88 10.58 -10.43
C HIS A 14 4.39 10.23 -10.37
N GLY A 15 3.55 11.17 -10.80
CA GLY A 15 2.10 11.02 -10.90
C GLY A 15 1.39 12.33 -10.58
N LEU A 16 0.07 12.31 -10.70
CA LEU A 16 -0.82 13.36 -10.25
C LEU A 16 -1.04 13.21 -8.73
N PRO A 17 -0.54 14.14 -7.90
CA PRO A 17 -0.77 14.08 -6.46
C PRO A 17 -2.26 14.28 -6.13
N LEU A 18 -2.84 13.37 -5.34
CA LEU A 18 -4.22 13.49 -4.88
C LEU A 18 -4.43 14.79 -4.08
N GLY A 19 -3.40 15.24 -3.37
CA GLY A 19 -3.37 16.52 -2.67
C GLY A 19 -3.73 17.74 -3.53
N GLU A 20 -3.35 17.74 -4.80
CA GLU A 20 -3.54 18.88 -5.73
C GLU A 20 -4.82 18.77 -6.57
N LEU A 21 -5.58 17.67 -6.44
CA LEU A 21 -6.84 17.50 -7.14
C LEU A 21 -7.90 18.46 -6.60
N ASP A 22 -8.65 19.07 -7.52
CA ASP A 22 -9.91 19.71 -7.16
C ASP A 22 -10.96 18.67 -6.73
N ARG A 23 -12.08 19.15 -6.18
CA ARG A 23 -13.12 18.26 -5.65
C ARG A 23 -13.72 17.32 -6.70
N ARG A 24 -13.87 17.77 -7.95
CA ARG A 24 -14.44 16.94 -9.02
C ARG A 24 -13.45 15.84 -9.41
N GLN A 25 -12.17 16.20 -9.54
CA GLN A 25 -11.10 15.27 -9.87
C GLN A 25 -10.89 14.22 -8.76
N GLU A 26 -10.95 14.64 -7.49
CA GLU A 26 -10.85 13.73 -6.35
C GLU A 26 -11.98 12.69 -6.35
N VAL A 27 -13.22 13.11 -6.64
CA VAL A 27 -14.35 12.19 -6.77
C VAL A 27 -14.13 11.19 -7.91
N LEU A 28 -13.62 11.64 -9.06
CA LEU A 28 -13.31 10.75 -10.18
C LEU A 28 -12.18 9.76 -9.85
N ALA A 29 -11.14 10.22 -9.13
CA ALA A 29 -10.06 9.36 -8.69
C ALA A 29 -10.56 8.27 -7.73
N HIS A 30 -11.37 8.63 -6.72
CA HIS A 30 -11.97 7.67 -5.81
C HIS A 30 -12.93 6.71 -6.51
N ARG A 31 -13.70 7.20 -7.49
CA ARG A 31 -14.55 6.33 -8.31
C ARG A 31 -13.74 5.32 -9.11
N LEU A 32 -12.66 5.75 -9.77
CA LEU A 32 -11.75 4.84 -10.48
C LEU A 32 -11.24 3.71 -9.57
N ILE A 33 -10.81 4.05 -8.35
CA ILE A 33 -10.34 3.07 -7.37
C ILE A 33 -11.47 2.11 -7.01
N ALA A 34 -12.65 2.63 -6.65
CA ALA A 34 -13.79 1.83 -6.22
C ALA A 34 -14.30 0.87 -7.32
N GLU A 35 -14.34 1.30 -8.58
CA GLU A 35 -14.79 0.47 -9.72
C GLU A 35 -13.79 -0.64 -10.07
N SER A 36 -12.56 -0.58 -9.56
CA SER A 36 -11.51 -1.57 -9.85
C SER A 36 -11.38 -2.67 -8.79
N MET A 37 -12.23 -2.65 -7.74
CA MET A 37 -12.15 -3.61 -6.63
C MET A 37 -13.50 -3.79 -5.93
N SER A 38 -13.57 -4.72 -4.99
CA SER A 38 -14.78 -4.89 -4.16
C SER A 38 -14.95 -3.74 -3.17
N ILE A 39 -16.19 -3.50 -2.72
CA ILE A 39 -16.48 -2.46 -1.70
C ILE A 39 -15.65 -2.65 -0.41
N PRO A 40 -15.48 -3.87 0.14
CA PRO A 40 -14.59 -4.08 1.28
C PRO A 40 -13.13 -3.67 1.01
N ALA A 41 -12.60 -4.00 -0.18
CA ALA A 41 -11.24 -3.62 -0.56
C ALA A 41 -11.11 -2.08 -0.68
N TYR A 42 -12.08 -1.42 -1.30
CA TYR A 42 -12.11 0.04 -1.37
C TYR A 42 -12.19 0.69 0.02
N ALA A 43 -13.01 0.15 0.91
CA ALA A 43 -13.11 0.62 2.29
C ALA A 43 -11.78 0.48 3.03
N ARG A 44 -11.02 -0.60 2.82
CA ARG A 44 -9.66 -0.76 3.38
C ARG A 44 -8.69 0.27 2.82
N VAL A 45 -8.71 0.52 1.51
CA VAL A 45 -7.87 1.56 0.87
C VAL A 45 -8.11 2.92 1.52
N VAL A 46 -9.37 3.35 1.65
CA VAL A 46 -9.71 4.64 2.27
C VAL A 46 -9.31 4.69 3.74
N GLN A 47 -9.49 3.59 4.49
CA GLN A 47 -9.07 3.50 5.88
C GLN A 47 -7.54 3.60 6.03
N VAL A 48 -6.76 2.93 5.18
CA VAL A 48 -5.29 3.06 5.14
C VAL A 48 -4.89 4.50 4.89
N MET A 49 -5.49 5.15 3.88
CA MET A 49 -5.21 6.56 3.59
C MET A 49 -5.54 7.45 4.79
N ALA A 50 -6.69 7.24 5.43
CA ALA A 50 -7.11 8.01 6.61
C ALA A 50 -6.27 7.73 7.86
N ASN A 51 -5.66 6.55 7.98
CA ASN A 51 -4.82 6.18 9.12
C ASN A 51 -3.58 7.08 9.25
N GLU A 52 -3.15 7.72 8.15
CA GLU A 52 -2.12 8.76 8.17
C GLU A 52 -2.44 9.88 9.16
N HIS A 53 -3.71 10.19 9.42
CA HIS A 53 -4.08 11.16 10.45
C HIS A 53 -3.73 10.69 11.85
N VAL A 54 -4.00 9.42 12.18
CA VAL A 54 -3.62 8.84 13.48
C VAL A 54 -2.10 8.80 13.58
N LEU A 55 -1.44 8.33 12.53
CA LEU A 55 0.00 8.21 12.50
C LEU A 55 0.68 9.57 12.62
N ARG A 56 0.14 10.62 12.01
CA ARG A 56 0.62 12.00 12.18
C ARG A 56 0.67 12.40 13.64
N GLU A 57 -0.43 12.22 14.38
CA GLU A 57 -0.51 12.59 15.80
C GLU A 57 0.50 11.79 16.64
N LEU A 58 0.63 10.49 16.40
CA LEU A 58 1.60 9.64 17.09
C LEU A 58 3.05 10.02 16.78
N ASN A 59 3.30 10.59 15.61
CA ASN A 59 4.63 10.99 15.15
C ASN A 59 4.99 12.44 15.51
N LEU A 60 4.05 13.25 15.99
CA LEU A 60 4.32 14.64 16.41
C LEU A 60 5.46 14.76 17.44
N PRO A 61 5.56 13.90 18.48
CA PRO A 61 6.65 14.01 19.45
C PRO A 61 8.05 13.75 18.88
N VAL A 62 8.14 13.00 17.77
CA VAL A 62 9.41 12.61 17.13
C VAL A 62 9.76 13.55 15.99
N PHE A 63 8.80 13.87 15.13
CA PHE A 63 9.01 14.63 13.89
C PHE A 63 8.52 16.09 13.95
N GLY A 64 7.88 16.49 15.05
CA GLY A 64 7.36 17.86 15.22
C GLY A 64 6.44 18.27 14.08
N HIS A 65 6.57 19.52 13.62
CA HIS A 65 5.75 20.07 12.55
C HIS A 65 5.91 19.34 11.20
N VAL A 66 7.02 18.62 10.98
CA VAL A 66 7.29 17.90 9.72
C VAL A 66 6.38 16.67 9.58
N ALA A 67 5.84 16.15 10.69
CA ALA A 67 4.91 15.03 10.68
C ALA A 67 3.72 15.28 9.73
N ALA A 68 3.21 16.52 9.66
CA ALA A 68 2.10 16.85 8.78
C ALA A 68 2.42 16.70 7.29
N THR A 69 3.67 16.91 6.89
CA THR A 69 4.12 16.70 5.50
C THR A 69 4.40 15.22 5.22
N LEU A 70 4.87 14.47 6.22
CA LEU A 70 5.21 13.04 6.08
C LEU A 70 4.01 12.10 6.20
N ARG A 71 2.92 12.57 6.82
CA ARG A 71 1.72 11.82 7.21
C ARG A 71 0.47 12.53 6.73
N ASP A 72 0.38 12.70 5.41
CA ASP A 72 -0.76 13.29 4.74
C ASP A 72 -1.65 12.19 4.14
N ALA A 73 -2.91 12.15 4.55
CA ALA A 73 -3.92 11.23 3.99
C ALA A 73 -4.18 11.48 2.50
N ARG A 74 -3.78 12.64 1.97
CA ARG A 74 -3.82 12.99 0.54
C ARG A 74 -2.46 12.86 -0.15
N GLY A 75 -1.43 12.40 0.56
CA GLY A 75 -0.05 12.20 0.09
C GLY A 75 0.14 10.99 -0.83
N TYR A 76 -0.80 10.76 -1.74
CA TYR A 76 -0.82 9.64 -2.69
C TYR A 76 -0.77 10.15 -4.12
N PHE A 77 -0.17 9.36 -5.02
CA PHE A 77 0.08 9.76 -6.41
C PHE A 77 -0.58 8.78 -7.37
N LEU A 78 -1.43 9.31 -8.25
CA LEU A 78 -2.10 8.57 -9.30
C LEU A 78 -1.27 8.66 -10.60
N THR A 79 -0.99 7.55 -11.26
CA THR A 79 -0.32 7.54 -12.58
C THR A 79 -1.11 6.66 -13.54
N PHE A 80 -1.24 7.11 -14.79
CA PHE A 80 -1.82 6.33 -15.88
C PHE A 80 -0.74 5.85 -16.84
N PHE A 81 -0.93 4.66 -17.39
CA PHE A 81 -0.10 4.03 -18.41
C PHE A 81 -0.97 3.74 -19.63
N GLY A 82 -0.69 4.43 -20.73
CA GLY A 82 -1.63 4.47 -21.86
C GLY A 82 -2.78 5.44 -21.61
N GLN A 83 -3.73 5.45 -22.54
CA GLN A 83 -4.90 6.33 -22.47
C GLN A 83 -6.13 5.50 -22.04
N PRO A 84 -6.80 5.86 -20.93
CA PRO A 84 -8.05 5.23 -20.54
C PRO A 84 -9.10 5.41 -21.64
N GLN A 85 -9.51 4.31 -22.27
CA GLN A 85 -10.54 4.25 -23.28
C GLN A 85 -11.32 2.94 -23.11
N PRO A 86 -12.60 2.89 -23.53
CA PRO A 86 -13.33 1.63 -23.65
C PRO A 86 -12.59 0.66 -24.58
N ASP A 87 -12.64 -0.64 -24.26
CA ASP A 87 -12.10 -1.73 -25.10
C ASP A 87 -10.61 -1.59 -25.45
N THR A 88 -9.83 -0.85 -24.65
CA THR A 88 -8.37 -0.74 -24.82
C THR A 88 -7.63 -1.30 -23.62
N THR A 89 -6.36 -1.59 -23.86
CA THR A 89 -5.41 -1.93 -22.79
C THR A 89 -4.77 -0.66 -22.25
N TRP A 90 -4.93 -0.44 -20.94
CA TRP A 90 -4.31 0.63 -20.20
C TRP A 90 -4.10 0.21 -18.75
N GLY A 91 -3.32 0.96 -18.00
CA GLY A 91 -3.10 0.67 -16.60
C GLY A 91 -3.08 1.94 -15.79
N TRP A 92 -3.23 1.77 -14.48
CA TRP A 92 -3.04 2.87 -13.55
C TRP A 92 -2.44 2.35 -12.25
N ARG A 93 -1.78 3.25 -11.53
CA ARG A 93 -1.30 2.97 -10.18
C ARG A 93 -1.66 4.07 -9.22
N LEU A 94 -1.88 3.70 -7.97
CA LEU A 94 -1.95 4.62 -6.84
C LEU A 94 -0.90 4.21 -5.83
N VAL A 95 0.02 5.13 -5.52
CA VAL A 95 1.13 4.85 -4.59
C VAL A 95 1.26 5.96 -3.57
N GLY A 96 1.47 5.59 -2.31
CA GLY A 96 1.82 6.48 -1.22
C GLY A 96 2.55 5.70 -0.12
N HIS A 97 2.53 6.23 1.10
CA HIS A 97 3.35 5.73 2.22
C HIS A 97 2.98 4.29 2.65
N HIS A 98 1.70 3.93 2.73
CA HIS A 98 1.24 2.57 3.10
C HIS A 98 0.34 1.90 2.05
N LEU A 99 0.37 2.38 0.80
CA LEU A 99 -0.49 1.89 -0.26
C LEU A 99 0.30 1.79 -1.57
N SER A 100 0.19 0.66 -2.25
CA SER A 100 0.64 0.53 -3.63
C SER A 100 -0.33 -0.35 -4.41
N LEU A 101 -1.11 0.26 -5.29
CA LEU A 101 -2.07 -0.40 -6.17
C LEU A 101 -1.53 -0.32 -7.60
N ASN A 102 -1.53 -1.43 -8.33
CA ASN A 102 -1.15 -1.46 -9.75
C ASN A 102 -2.22 -2.24 -10.50
N ILE A 103 -3.08 -1.55 -11.24
CA ILE A 103 -4.20 -2.13 -11.97
C ILE A 103 -3.88 -2.15 -13.46
N SER A 104 -4.04 -3.30 -14.08
CA SER A 104 -4.00 -3.46 -15.54
C SER A 104 -5.40 -3.77 -16.05
N VAL A 105 -5.85 -2.97 -17.01
CA VAL A 105 -7.09 -3.15 -17.75
C VAL A 105 -6.71 -3.65 -19.14
N VAL A 106 -7.28 -4.76 -19.57
CA VAL A 106 -7.10 -5.33 -20.91
C VAL A 106 -8.47 -5.46 -21.55
N ASP A 107 -8.63 -4.83 -22.72
CA ASP A 107 -9.88 -4.83 -23.49
C ASP A 107 -11.11 -4.44 -22.66
N GLY A 108 -10.94 -3.46 -21.76
CA GLY A 108 -12.00 -2.96 -20.87
C GLY A 108 -12.17 -3.70 -19.55
N ASP A 109 -11.58 -4.88 -19.38
CA ASP A 109 -11.67 -5.69 -18.16
C ASP A 109 -10.45 -5.52 -17.24
N VAL A 110 -10.67 -5.43 -15.93
CA VAL A 110 -9.59 -5.45 -14.95
C VAL A 110 -9.01 -6.87 -14.88
N VAL A 111 -7.79 -7.06 -15.39
CA VAL A 111 -7.16 -8.39 -15.51
C VAL A 111 -6.05 -8.64 -14.49
N SER A 112 -5.50 -7.60 -13.87
CA SER A 112 -4.48 -7.75 -12.83
C SER A 112 -4.49 -6.57 -11.86
N ALA A 113 -4.29 -6.87 -10.59
CA ALA A 113 -4.14 -5.88 -9.53
C ALA A 113 -2.74 -5.90 -8.87
N THR A 114 -1.77 -6.60 -9.45
CA THR A 114 -0.45 -6.80 -8.83
C THR A 114 0.63 -5.90 -9.43
N PRO A 115 1.60 -5.41 -8.62
CA PRO A 115 1.69 -5.59 -7.17
C PRO A 115 0.62 -4.78 -6.41
N PHE A 116 0.05 -5.43 -5.38
CA PHE A 116 -0.97 -4.87 -4.47
C PHE A 116 -0.41 -4.88 -3.06
N LEU A 117 -0.38 -3.73 -2.39
CA LEU A 117 0.06 -3.59 -1.02
C LEU A 117 -0.85 -2.65 -0.26
N LEU A 118 -1.30 -3.12 0.91
CA LEU A 118 -1.90 -2.32 1.96
C LEU A 118 -1.05 -2.52 3.22
N GLY A 119 -0.66 -1.41 3.83
CA GLY A 119 -0.04 -1.36 5.16
C GLY A 119 -0.92 -0.56 6.11
N ALA A 120 -0.80 -0.84 7.40
CA ALA A 120 -1.45 -0.05 8.43
C ALA A 120 -0.47 0.20 9.57
N GLU A 121 -0.11 1.45 9.78
CA GLU A 121 0.69 1.88 10.93
C GLU A 121 -0.03 3.04 11.63
N PRO A 122 -0.41 2.90 12.91
CA PRO A 122 -0.37 1.66 13.69
C PRO A 122 -1.31 0.59 13.10
N ALA A 123 -0.95 -0.69 13.24
CA ALA A 123 -1.79 -1.80 12.79
C ALA A 123 -3.10 -1.92 13.60
N ARG A 124 -3.07 -1.44 14.85
CA ARG A 124 -4.22 -1.35 15.75
C ARG A 124 -4.26 0.00 16.46
N PHE A 125 -5.41 0.64 16.47
CA PHE A 125 -5.66 1.85 17.26
C PHE A 125 -7.06 1.79 17.88
N GLY A 126 -7.14 1.59 19.20
CA GLY A 126 -8.41 1.32 19.87
C GLY A 126 -9.13 0.11 19.23
N PRO A 127 -10.39 0.24 18.79
CA PRO A 127 -11.11 -0.83 18.12
C PRO A 127 -10.71 -1.03 16.64
N PHE A 128 -9.95 -0.11 16.05
CA PHE A 128 -9.61 -0.15 14.63
C PHE A 128 -8.46 -1.12 14.37
N ARG A 129 -8.71 -2.10 13.48
CA ARG A 129 -7.73 -3.03 12.91
C ARG A 129 -7.97 -3.13 11.41
N ILE A 130 -7.38 -2.21 10.64
CA ILE A 130 -7.71 -2.03 9.21
C ILE A 130 -7.47 -3.31 8.40
N LEU A 131 -6.39 -4.03 8.72
CA LEU A 131 -6.00 -5.31 8.10
C LEU A 131 -6.16 -6.49 9.07
N GLY A 132 -7.11 -6.39 10.01
CA GLY A 132 -7.29 -7.38 11.07
C GLY A 132 -7.71 -8.75 10.57
N GLU A 133 -8.53 -8.82 9.52
CA GLU A 133 -8.93 -10.10 8.91
C GLU A 133 -7.75 -10.80 8.24
N GLU A 134 -6.90 -10.06 7.53
CA GLU A 134 -5.69 -10.58 6.91
C GLU A 134 -4.69 -11.05 7.97
N GLU A 135 -4.49 -10.27 9.04
CA GLU A 135 -3.64 -10.64 10.17
C GLU A 135 -4.14 -11.92 10.86
N ASP A 136 -5.44 -11.99 11.18
CA ASP A 136 -6.05 -13.15 11.85
C ASP A 136 -5.96 -14.40 10.97
N THR A 137 -6.19 -14.26 9.66
CA THR A 137 -6.06 -15.36 8.69
C THR A 137 -4.63 -15.88 8.59
N ALA A 138 -3.65 -14.97 8.58
CA ALA A 138 -2.23 -15.35 8.54
C ALA A 138 -1.82 -16.11 9.82
N PHE A 139 -2.25 -15.67 11.00
CA PHE A 139 -1.98 -16.38 12.26
C PHE A 139 -2.72 -17.70 12.34
N ALA A 140 -3.98 -17.78 11.90
CA ALA A 140 -4.71 -19.03 11.83
C ALA A 140 -4.02 -20.07 10.92
N LEU A 141 -3.45 -19.63 9.79
CA LEU A 141 -2.64 -20.48 8.92
C LEU A 141 -1.38 -20.96 9.66
N LEU A 142 -0.65 -20.06 10.32
CA LEU A 142 0.56 -20.41 11.08
C LEU A 142 0.27 -21.42 12.20
N ASP A 143 -0.84 -21.24 12.92
CA ASP A 143 -1.28 -22.10 14.02
C ASP A 143 -1.82 -23.46 13.53
N SER A 144 -2.26 -23.54 12.26
CA SER A 144 -2.66 -24.80 11.63
C SER A 144 -1.48 -25.71 11.27
N LEU A 145 -0.25 -25.20 11.27
CA LEU A 145 0.94 -25.96 10.92
C LEU A 145 1.31 -26.95 12.02
N THR A 146 1.73 -28.15 11.61
CA THR A 146 2.37 -29.11 12.50
C THR A 146 3.70 -28.55 13.03
N GLY A 147 4.23 -29.12 14.12
CA GLY A 147 5.52 -28.70 14.68
C GLY A 147 6.68 -28.77 13.67
N ALA A 148 6.69 -29.77 12.78
CA ALA A 148 7.69 -29.89 11.73
C ALA A 148 7.54 -28.81 10.65
N GLN A 149 6.31 -28.54 10.19
CA GLN A 149 6.03 -27.49 9.21
C GLN A 149 6.33 -26.10 9.77
N ARG A 150 5.92 -25.84 11.01
CA ARG A 150 6.19 -24.55 11.68
C ARG A 150 7.68 -24.29 11.84
N LYS A 151 8.48 -25.32 12.17
CA LYS A 151 9.95 -25.21 12.24
C LYS A 151 10.59 -24.85 10.89
N GLN A 152 9.96 -25.22 9.78
CA GLN A 152 10.42 -24.84 8.43
C GLN A 152 9.91 -23.45 8.02
N ALA A 153 8.68 -23.10 8.38
CA ALA A 153 8.04 -21.84 7.97
C ALA A 153 8.53 -20.63 8.78
N VAL A 154 8.85 -20.79 10.06
CA VAL A 154 9.33 -19.70 10.92
C VAL A 154 10.84 -19.56 10.76
N ILE A 155 11.26 -18.52 10.04
CA ILE A 155 12.68 -18.22 9.77
C ILE A 155 13.37 -17.64 11.02
N HIS A 156 12.67 -16.80 11.79
CA HIS A 156 13.17 -16.17 13.00
C HIS A 156 12.02 -15.90 13.99
N ASP A 157 12.30 -15.89 15.29
CA ASP A 157 11.30 -15.67 16.35
C ASP A 157 10.87 -14.20 16.49
N LYS A 158 11.75 -13.29 16.07
CA LYS A 158 11.51 -11.85 15.96
C LYS A 158 11.47 -11.43 14.50
N PRO A 159 10.52 -10.57 14.10
CA PRO A 159 10.56 -9.99 12.77
C PRO A 159 11.83 -9.13 12.60
N PRO A 160 12.39 -9.05 11.37
CA PRO A 160 13.49 -8.13 11.07
C PRO A 160 13.04 -6.69 11.30
N ALA A 161 13.99 -5.78 11.51
CA ALA A 161 13.69 -4.37 11.74
C ALA A 161 13.12 -3.66 10.50
N ASP A 162 13.36 -4.22 9.31
CA ASP A 162 12.86 -3.75 8.02
C ASP A 162 12.74 -4.93 7.03
N PHE A 163 12.26 -4.70 5.80
CA PHE A 163 12.25 -5.71 4.76
C PHE A 163 13.67 -6.22 4.47
N VAL A 164 13.85 -7.54 4.61
CA VAL A 164 15.14 -8.23 4.42
C VAL A 164 15.74 -7.97 3.03
N THR A 165 14.90 -7.90 2.01
CA THR A 165 15.31 -7.60 0.63
C THR A 165 15.73 -6.15 0.43
N ARG A 166 15.37 -5.25 1.35
CA ARG A 166 15.52 -3.79 1.22
C ARG A 166 14.94 -3.26 -0.11
N THR A 167 15.32 -2.04 -0.45
CA THR A 167 14.89 -1.35 -1.66
C THR A 167 15.98 -1.40 -2.73
N VAL A 168 16.23 -2.57 -3.31
CA VAL A 168 17.26 -2.80 -4.34
C VAL A 168 16.67 -3.30 -5.65
N GLU A 169 17.30 -2.96 -6.78
CA GLU A 169 16.85 -3.40 -8.12
C GLU A 169 16.97 -4.93 -8.32
N ARG A 170 17.92 -5.56 -7.63
CA ARG A 170 18.14 -7.01 -7.65
C ARG A 170 18.38 -7.52 -6.23
N VAL A 171 17.58 -8.47 -5.80
CA VAL A 171 17.80 -9.21 -4.54
C VAL A 171 19.10 -10.01 -4.70
N GLY A 172 20.06 -9.81 -3.78
CA GLY A 172 21.34 -10.53 -3.79
C GLY A 172 21.20 -11.96 -3.27
N ASP A 173 22.29 -12.74 -3.35
CA ASP A 173 22.31 -14.13 -2.87
C ASP A 173 22.22 -14.26 -1.35
N VAL A 174 22.34 -13.14 -0.62
CA VAL A 174 22.35 -13.09 0.85
C VAL A 174 21.32 -12.08 1.33
N GLU A 175 20.39 -12.58 2.13
CA GLU A 175 19.44 -11.81 2.91
C GLU A 175 20.14 -11.25 4.17
N TYR A 176 20.17 -9.93 4.33
CA TYR A 176 20.73 -9.30 5.52
C TYR A 176 19.62 -9.05 6.55
N PRO A 177 19.84 -9.35 7.84
CA PRO A 177 18.87 -9.04 8.89
C PRO A 177 18.62 -7.53 9.03
#